data_AF-A0A5S9M4U7-F1
#
_entry.id   AF-A0A5S9M4U7-F1
#
_cell.length_a   1.000
_cell.length_b   1.000
_cell.length_c   1.000
_cell.angle_alpha   90.00
_cell.angle_beta   90.00
_cell.angle_gamma   90.00
#
_symmetry.space_group_name_H-M   'P 1'
#
loop_
_entity.id
_entity.type
_entity.pdbx_description
1 polymer ?
#
loop_
_entity_poly.entity_id
_entity_poly.type
_entity_poly.pdbx_seq_one_letter_code
_entity_poly.pdbx_strand_id
1 'polypeptide(L)'
;MAAKKHIYREEGAPDIEQKQTYRGVEILKAWSPFYILTAVITVWSLPAFKALFAVGGPLNWTTILVKMPFLHQQIVKLPPIAQMETPIDAIFKIDVISATGTAILIAVMLTGLFSRHITLTEGAVCLKAAVKELWVPVLTIICFVMGFANLANFAGLSSAIGLALAKTGDLFPLVSPVLGWIGVFITGSVVSNNALFGNLQAVTASQIGSQAGLLIGANTTGGVMAKLISPQSIAIATAAVGETGKESELFKKTVKYSFILLGIVCIWTFILAQFV
;
A
#
# COMPACT_ATOMS: atom_id res chain seq x y z
N MET A 1 40.13 -16.88 19.84
CA MET A 1 39.51 -16.29 18.64
C MET A 1 38.46 -15.29 19.11
N ALA A 2 38.57 -14.05 18.67
CA ALA A 2 38.08 -12.85 19.35
C ALA A 2 36.57 -12.79 19.61
N ALA A 3 36.20 -12.43 20.84
CA ALA A 3 34.85 -12.08 21.27
C ALA A 3 34.38 -10.80 20.54
N LYS A 4 33.26 -10.88 19.81
CA LYS A 4 32.57 -9.69 19.32
C LYS A 4 31.75 -9.07 20.46
N LYS A 5 32.22 -7.88 20.82
CA LYS A 5 31.71 -6.88 21.75
C LYS A 5 30.24 -6.47 21.50
N HIS A 6 29.53 -6.26 22.61
CA HIS A 6 28.27 -5.51 22.77
C HIS A 6 26.99 -6.08 22.14
N ILE A 7 26.43 -7.12 22.77
CA ILE A 7 24.98 -7.33 22.78
C ILE A 7 24.54 -7.00 24.21
N TYR A 8 23.81 -5.89 24.39
CA TYR A 8 23.21 -5.56 25.69
C TYR A 8 22.13 -6.61 26.01
N ARG A 9 22.24 -7.27 27.16
CA ARG A 9 21.25 -8.23 27.68
C ARG A 9 20.75 -7.73 29.03
N GLU A 10 19.44 -7.75 29.24
CA GLU A 10 18.83 -7.42 30.54
C GLU A 10 19.13 -8.50 31.60
N GLU A 11 19.22 -8.07 32.86
CA GLU A 11 19.45 -8.94 34.02
C GLU A 11 18.25 -9.88 34.21
N GLY A 12 18.45 -11.18 33.94
CA GLY A 12 17.41 -12.22 34.00
C GLY A 12 17.11 -12.92 32.66
N ALA A 13 17.78 -12.55 31.56
CA ALA A 13 17.59 -13.21 30.28
C ALA A 13 18.02 -14.70 30.33
N PRO A 14 17.20 -15.65 29.86
CA PRO A 14 17.56 -17.07 29.85
C PRO A 14 18.84 -17.32 29.03
N ASP A 15 19.61 -18.32 29.47
CA ASP A 15 20.83 -18.75 28.78
C ASP A 15 20.53 -19.12 27.32
N ILE A 16 21.48 -18.81 26.44
CA ILE A 16 21.32 -19.05 24.99
C ILE A 16 21.22 -20.57 24.80
N GLU A 17 20.01 -21.08 24.51
CA GLU A 17 19.85 -22.45 24.02
C GLU A 17 20.84 -22.67 22.88
N GLN A 18 21.58 -23.78 22.97
CA GLN A 18 22.72 -24.12 22.11
C GLN A 18 22.47 -23.70 20.67
N LYS A 19 23.47 -23.02 20.08
CA LYS A 19 23.48 -22.54 18.71
C LYS A 19 23.27 -23.70 17.73
N GLN A 20 22.01 -24.05 17.46
CA GLN A 20 21.65 -25.07 16.49
C GLN A 20 22.21 -24.62 15.15
N THR A 21 23.17 -25.39 14.64
CA THR A 21 23.86 -25.06 13.40
C THR A 21 23.04 -25.61 12.27
N TYR A 22 22.08 -24.83 11.78
CA TYR A 22 21.22 -25.22 10.68
C TYR A 22 22.02 -25.36 9.38
N ARG A 23 21.74 -26.41 8.61
CA ARG A 23 22.33 -26.55 7.27
C ARG A 23 21.79 -25.43 6.38
N GLY A 24 22.61 -24.89 5.47
CA GLY A 24 22.17 -23.84 4.53
C GLY A 24 20.92 -24.22 3.72
N VAL A 25 20.69 -25.51 3.50
CA VAL A 25 19.48 -26.06 2.88
C VAL A 25 18.22 -25.91 3.76
N GLU A 26 18.35 -26.00 5.07
CA GLU A 26 17.25 -25.79 6.02
C GLU A 26 16.89 -24.30 6.12
N ILE A 27 17.90 -23.42 6.12
CA ILE A 27 17.70 -21.97 6.06
C ILE A 27 17.02 -21.57 4.75
N LEU A 28 17.47 -22.13 3.63
CA LEU A 28 16.82 -21.93 2.34
C LEU A 28 15.37 -22.41 2.38
N LYS A 29 15.09 -23.63 2.85
CA LYS A 29 13.70 -24.12 2.96
C LYS A 29 12.83 -23.26 3.87
N ALA A 30 13.37 -22.76 4.99
CA ALA A 30 12.63 -21.87 5.89
C ALA A 30 12.25 -20.54 5.21
N TRP A 31 13.06 -20.07 4.27
CA TRP A 31 12.78 -18.85 3.50
C TRP A 31 11.83 -19.07 2.30
N SER A 32 11.36 -20.31 2.08
CA SER A 32 10.48 -20.66 0.95
C SER A 32 9.28 -19.76 0.72
N PRO A 33 8.55 -19.32 1.75
CA PRO A 33 7.42 -18.44 1.53
C PRO A 33 7.84 -17.11 0.89
N PHE A 34 8.99 -16.56 1.28
CA PHE A 34 9.42 -15.23 0.85
C PHE A 34 9.86 -15.22 -0.61
N TYR A 35 10.74 -16.14 -1.03
CA TYR A 35 11.20 -16.14 -2.42
C TYR A 35 10.14 -16.65 -3.39
N ILE A 36 9.26 -17.60 -2.98
CA ILE A 36 8.11 -18.00 -3.81
C ILE A 36 7.16 -16.81 -3.99
N LEU A 37 6.83 -16.10 -2.91
CA LEU A 37 5.97 -14.92 -2.98
C LEU A 37 6.57 -13.83 -3.86
N THR A 38 7.86 -13.51 -3.68
CA THR A 38 8.55 -12.52 -4.52
C THR A 38 8.51 -12.93 -5.99
N ALA A 39 8.87 -14.17 -6.33
CA ALA A 39 8.87 -14.65 -7.71
C ALA A 39 7.48 -14.55 -8.36
N VAL A 40 6.43 -15.02 -7.66
CA VAL A 40 5.06 -14.98 -8.17
C VAL A 40 4.56 -13.54 -8.36
N ILE A 41 4.84 -12.64 -7.41
CA ILE A 41 4.46 -11.21 -7.53
C ILE A 41 5.22 -10.54 -8.68
N THR A 42 6.51 -10.85 -8.87
CA THR A 42 7.30 -10.31 -9.98
C THR A 42 6.69 -10.74 -11.32
N VAL A 43 6.36 -12.03 -11.49
CA VAL A 43 5.70 -12.53 -12.70
C VAL A 43 4.36 -11.84 -12.93
N TRP A 44 3.54 -11.67 -11.89
CA TRP A 44 2.24 -10.98 -11.97
C TRP A 44 2.36 -9.48 -12.30
N SER A 45 3.47 -8.85 -11.91
CA SER A 45 3.72 -7.42 -12.11
C SER A 45 4.32 -7.07 -13.48
N LEU A 46 4.78 -8.08 -14.24
CA LEU A 46 5.36 -7.87 -15.57
C LEU A 46 4.32 -7.27 -16.54
N PRO A 47 4.72 -6.30 -17.38
CA PRO A 47 3.84 -5.72 -18.40
C PRO A 47 3.24 -6.79 -19.33
N ALA A 48 4.00 -7.84 -19.64
CA ALA A 48 3.57 -8.97 -20.45
C ALA A 48 2.41 -9.76 -19.81
N PHE A 49 2.43 -9.95 -18.48
CA PHE A 49 1.36 -10.64 -17.77
C PHE A 49 0.11 -9.77 -17.71
N LYS A 50 0.26 -8.46 -17.47
CA LYS A 50 -0.85 -7.50 -17.52
C LYS A 50 -1.46 -7.36 -18.92
N ALA A 51 -0.65 -7.50 -19.98
CA ALA A 51 -1.11 -7.47 -21.36
C ALA A 51 -2.04 -8.65 -21.72
N LEU A 52 -1.92 -9.81 -21.04
CA LEU A 52 -2.82 -10.95 -21.24
C LEU A 52 -4.26 -10.70 -20.77
N PHE A 53 -4.46 -9.71 -19.89
CA PHE A 53 -5.75 -9.27 -19.35
C PHE A 53 -6.21 -7.90 -19.90
N ALA A 54 -5.46 -7.32 -20.84
CA ALA A 54 -5.85 -6.07 -21.51
C ALA A 54 -7.03 -6.31 -22.47
N VAL A 55 -7.69 -5.24 -22.91
CA VAL A 55 -8.81 -5.30 -23.87
C VAL A 55 -8.30 -5.93 -25.18
N GLY A 56 -8.69 -7.20 -25.43
CA GLY A 56 -8.22 -8.01 -26.56
C GLY A 56 -7.27 -9.16 -26.20
N GLY A 57 -6.89 -9.31 -24.93
CA GLY A 57 -6.08 -10.43 -24.44
C GLY A 57 -6.88 -11.73 -24.25
N PRO A 58 -6.22 -12.91 -24.26
CA PRO A 58 -6.87 -14.22 -24.17
C PRO A 58 -7.61 -14.46 -22.84
N LEU A 59 -7.34 -13.66 -21.78
CA LEU A 59 -8.02 -13.75 -20.47
C LEU A 59 -8.94 -12.56 -20.15
N ASN A 60 -9.37 -11.78 -21.15
CA ASN A 60 -10.35 -10.70 -20.97
C ASN A 60 -11.64 -11.17 -20.26
N TRP A 61 -12.01 -12.45 -20.42
CA TRP A 61 -13.17 -13.04 -19.73
C TRP A 61 -13.09 -13.00 -18.19
N THR A 62 -11.89 -12.85 -17.62
CA THR A 62 -11.67 -12.82 -16.16
C THR A 62 -11.65 -11.41 -15.57
N THR A 63 -11.73 -10.40 -16.44
CA THR A 63 -11.87 -8.99 -16.10
C THR A 63 -13.33 -8.61 -16.32
N ILE A 64 -14.14 -8.76 -15.27
CA ILE A 64 -15.55 -8.37 -15.32
C ILE A 64 -15.61 -6.87 -15.09
N LEU A 65 -15.81 -6.12 -16.16
CA LEU A 65 -16.05 -4.68 -16.12
C LEU A 65 -17.53 -4.47 -15.74
N VAL A 66 -17.83 -4.42 -14.44
CA VAL A 66 -19.19 -4.10 -13.98
C VAL A 66 -19.39 -2.61 -14.13
N LYS A 67 -20.09 -2.21 -15.18
CA LYS A 67 -20.58 -0.84 -15.36
C LYS A 67 -21.60 -0.57 -14.28
N MET A 68 -21.33 0.39 -13.39
CA MET A 68 -22.23 0.66 -12.27
C MET A 68 -23.54 1.28 -12.80
N PRO A 69 -24.71 0.63 -12.59
CA PRO A 69 -25.97 1.18 -13.06
C PRO A 69 -26.20 2.52 -12.33
N PHE A 70 -26.65 3.54 -13.08
CA PHE A 70 -26.84 4.95 -12.66
C PHE A 70 -25.63 5.90 -12.63
N LEU A 71 -24.36 5.42 -12.64
CA LEU A 71 -23.18 6.31 -12.59
C LEU A 71 -22.31 6.31 -13.86
N HIS A 72 -22.51 5.34 -14.76
CA HIS A 72 -21.77 5.23 -16.01
C HIS A 72 -22.08 6.44 -16.92
N GLN A 73 -21.05 7.23 -17.25
CA GLN A 73 -21.10 8.40 -18.16
C GLN A 73 -21.94 9.61 -17.71
N GLN A 74 -22.43 9.64 -16.46
CA GLN A 74 -23.18 10.79 -15.93
C GLN A 74 -22.29 11.88 -15.32
N ILE A 75 -20.99 11.61 -15.15
CA ILE A 75 -20.03 12.56 -14.58
C ILE A 75 -19.05 12.95 -15.67
N VAL A 76 -19.12 14.21 -16.10
CA VAL A 76 -18.27 14.76 -17.16
C VAL A 76 -17.12 15.53 -16.51
N LYS A 77 -15.87 15.20 -16.86
CA LYS A 77 -14.75 16.07 -16.51
C LYS A 77 -14.81 17.30 -17.40
N LEU A 78 -15.07 18.45 -16.80
CA LEU A 78 -15.05 19.74 -17.47
C LEU A 78 -13.63 20.36 -17.41
N PRO A 79 -13.28 21.26 -18.35
CA PRO A 79 -12.07 22.06 -18.23
C PRO A 79 -12.05 22.83 -16.89
N PRO A 80 -10.91 22.89 -16.18
CA PRO A 80 -9.55 22.61 -16.66
C PRO A 80 -9.01 21.21 -16.28
N ILE A 81 -9.88 20.28 -15.86
CA ILE A 81 -9.49 18.93 -15.39
C ILE A 81 -9.32 17.94 -16.56
N ALA A 82 -9.91 18.24 -17.71
CA ALA A 82 -9.68 17.59 -19.00
C ALA A 82 -9.75 18.65 -20.11
N GLN A 83 -8.89 18.55 -21.13
CA GLN A 83 -8.86 19.50 -22.27
C GLN A 83 -10.11 19.40 -23.16
N MET A 84 -10.85 18.30 -23.06
CA MET A 84 -12.17 18.09 -23.68
C MET A 84 -13.09 17.39 -22.68
N GLU A 85 -14.39 17.54 -22.85
CA GLU A 85 -15.44 16.87 -22.06
C GLU A 85 -15.30 15.35 -22.12
N THR A 86 -14.57 14.77 -21.19
CA THR A 86 -14.43 13.31 -21.11
C THR A 86 -15.38 12.77 -20.04
N PRO A 87 -16.41 11.98 -20.41
CA PRO A 87 -17.23 11.29 -19.44
C PRO A 87 -16.36 10.30 -18.65
N ILE A 88 -16.45 10.35 -17.33
CA ILE A 88 -15.76 9.40 -16.45
C ILE A 88 -16.48 8.07 -16.54
N ASP A 89 -15.76 7.07 -17.02
CA ASP A 89 -16.19 5.69 -16.96
C ASP A 89 -16.20 5.23 -15.49
N ALA A 90 -17.36 5.28 -14.85
CA ALA A 90 -17.62 4.64 -13.56
C ALA A 90 -17.71 3.12 -13.73
N ILE A 91 -16.57 2.50 -14.07
CA ILE A 91 -16.44 1.08 -14.26
C ILE A 91 -15.82 0.48 -12.99
N PHE A 92 -16.59 -0.35 -12.30
CA PHE A 92 -16.04 -1.20 -11.25
C PHE A 92 -15.38 -2.40 -11.95
N LYS A 93 -14.08 -2.27 -12.20
CA LYS A 93 -13.28 -3.32 -12.83
C LYS A 93 -12.98 -4.40 -11.80
N ILE A 94 -13.63 -5.56 -11.94
CA ILE A 94 -13.34 -6.75 -11.16
C ILE A 94 -12.31 -7.56 -11.93
N ASP A 95 -11.05 -7.37 -11.57
CA ASP A 95 -9.94 -8.19 -12.07
C ASP A 95 -9.81 -9.45 -11.20
N VAL A 96 -10.53 -10.52 -11.53
CA VAL A 96 -10.56 -11.74 -10.69
C VAL A 96 -9.19 -12.43 -10.67
N ILE A 97 -8.51 -12.49 -11.82
CA ILE A 97 -7.20 -13.14 -11.94
C ILE A 97 -6.06 -12.12 -12.01
N SER A 98 -6.26 -10.96 -12.65
CA SER A 98 -5.21 -9.95 -12.72
C SER A 98 -4.95 -9.24 -11.38
N ALA A 99 -5.81 -9.41 -10.36
CA ALA A 99 -5.57 -8.86 -9.04
C ALA A 99 -4.32 -9.48 -8.39
N THR A 100 -3.54 -8.63 -7.72
CA THR A 100 -2.36 -9.06 -6.95
C THR A 100 -2.72 -10.06 -5.83
N GLY A 101 -3.96 -10.04 -5.35
CA GLY A 101 -4.44 -11.00 -4.34
C GLY A 101 -4.43 -12.45 -4.82
N THR A 102 -4.75 -12.69 -6.09
CA THR A 102 -4.76 -14.03 -6.70
C THR A 102 -3.34 -14.59 -6.81
N ALA A 103 -2.36 -13.71 -7.09
CA ALA A 103 -0.94 -14.04 -7.06
C ALA A 103 -0.48 -14.49 -5.66
N ILE A 104 -0.91 -13.77 -4.62
CA ILE A 104 -0.60 -14.12 -3.22
C ILE A 104 -1.24 -15.46 -2.84
N LEU A 105 -2.49 -15.71 -3.25
CA LEU A 105 -3.16 -17.00 -3.00
C LEU A 105 -2.41 -18.17 -3.65
N ILE A 106 -1.96 -18.00 -4.89
CA ILE A 106 -1.15 -19.01 -5.60
C ILE A 106 0.20 -19.20 -4.90
N ALA A 107 0.86 -18.12 -4.46
CA ALA A 107 2.10 -18.21 -3.71
C ALA A 107 1.93 -19.00 -2.39
N VAL A 108 0.82 -18.80 -1.67
CA VAL A 108 0.48 -19.55 -0.45
C VAL A 108 0.23 -21.02 -0.77
N MET A 109 -0.53 -21.33 -1.83
CA MET A 109 -0.75 -22.71 -2.27
C MET A 109 0.55 -23.42 -2.66
N LEU A 110 1.42 -22.76 -3.43
CA LEU A 110 2.73 -23.29 -3.80
C LEU A 110 3.61 -23.50 -2.58
N THR A 111 3.62 -22.53 -1.65
CA THR A 111 4.39 -22.64 -0.40
C THR A 111 3.91 -23.83 0.44
N GLY A 112 2.59 -24.04 0.53
CA GLY A 112 2.02 -25.21 1.21
C GLY A 112 2.39 -26.54 0.55
N LEU A 113 2.49 -26.59 -0.78
CA LEU A 113 2.91 -27.79 -1.52
C LEU A 113 4.41 -28.09 -1.36
N PHE A 114 5.26 -27.05 -1.34
CA PHE A 114 6.71 -27.22 -1.17
C PHE A 114 7.12 -27.45 0.29
N SER A 115 6.32 -26.99 1.25
CA SER A 115 6.62 -27.15 2.68
C SER A 115 6.05 -28.45 3.24
N ARG A 116 6.93 -29.44 3.45
CA ARG A 116 6.58 -30.79 3.94
C ARG A 116 5.97 -30.85 5.35
N HIS A 117 5.97 -29.73 6.09
CA HIS A 117 5.56 -29.66 7.50
C HIS A 117 4.22 -28.94 7.73
N ILE A 118 3.55 -28.44 6.68
CA ILE A 118 2.26 -27.76 6.82
C ILE A 118 1.16 -28.69 6.31
N THR A 119 0.24 -29.07 7.19
CA THR A 119 -0.96 -29.79 6.75
C THR A 119 -1.99 -28.83 6.17
N LEU A 120 -2.72 -29.27 5.14
CA LEU A 120 -3.75 -28.46 4.47
C LEU A 120 -4.84 -27.99 5.45
N THR A 121 -5.09 -28.76 6.50
CA THR A 121 -5.98 -28.46 7.61
C THR A 121 -5.50 -27.30 8.49
N GLU A 122 -4.22 -27.27 8.87
CA GLU A 122 -3.65 -26.15 9.64
C GLU A 122 -3.68 -24.86 8.82
N GLY A 123 -3.35 -24.95 7.53
CA GLY A 123 -3.47 -23.81 6.60
C GLY A 123 -4.90 -23.27 6.51
N ALA A 124 -5.91 -24.14 6.45
CA ALA A 124 -7.32 -23.73 6.42
C ALA A 124 -7.79 -23.09 7.73
N VAL A 125 -7.31 -23.57 8.88
CA VAL A 125 -7.59 -22.96 10.19
C VAL A 125 -6.98 -21.56 10.28
N CYS A 126 -5.72 -21.40 9.88
CA CYS A 126 -5.07 -20.09 9.81
C CYS A 126 -5.78 -19.13 8.85
N LEU A 127 -6.22 -19.61 7.68
CA LEU A 127 -6.98 -18.81 6.73
C LEU A 127 -8.30 -18.34 7.33
N LYS A 128 -9.04 -19.22 8.00
CA LYS A 128 -10.30 -18.87 8.67
C LYS A 128 -10.10 -17.84 9.78
N ALA A 129 -9.03 -17.99 10.56
CA ALA A 129 -8.66 -17.01 11.59
C ALA A 129 -8.34 -15.64 10.97
N ALA A 130 -7.50 -15.61 9.92
CA ALA A 130 -7.14 -14.39 9.21
C ALA A 130 -8.37 -13.69 8.58
N VAL A 131 -9.29 -14.45 7.97
CA VAL A 131 -10.53 -13.90 7.41
C VAL A 131 -11.38 -13.26 8.52
N LYS A 132 -11.52 -13.93 9.67
CA LYS A 132 -12.30 -13.40 10.80
C LYS A 132 -11.68 -12.12 11.36
N GLU A 133 -10.35 -12.08 11.46
CA GLU A 133 -9.61 -10.92 11.97
C GLU A 133 -9.66 -9.72 11.00
N LEU A 134 -9.57 -9.99 9.70
CA LEU A 134 -9.56 -8.95 8.67
C LEU A 134 -10.94 -8.50 8.21
N TRP A 135 -12.02 -9.24 8.50
CA TRP A 135 -13.37 -8.92 8.02
C TRP A 135 -13.83 -7.52 8.44
N VAL A 136 -13.60 -7.15 9.70
CA VAL A 136 -13.97 -5.83 10.22
C VAL A 136 -13.17 -4.73 9.51
N PRO A 137 -11.81 -4.74 9.47
CA PRO A 137 -11.02 -3.79 8.69
C PRO A 137 -11.40 -3.70 7.21
N VAL A 138 -11.71 -4.83 6.56
CA VAL A 138 -12.10 -4.84 5.14
C VAL A 138 -13.38 -4.05 4.93
N LEU A 139 -14.41 -4.29 5.74
CA LEU A 139 -15.67 -3.55 5.63
C LEU A 139 -15.52 -2.10 6.08
N THR A 140 -14.92 -1.86 7.23
CA THR A 140 -14.93 -0.52 7.85
C THR A 140 -13.92 0.42 7.21
N ILE A 141 -12.71 -0.05 6.91
CA ILE A 141 -11.63 0.78 6.37
C ILE A 141 -11.63 0.75 4.85
N ILE A 142 -11.68 -0.43 4.22
CA ILE A 142 -11.56 -0.48 2.76
C ILE A 142 -12.86 -0.04 2.10
N CYS A 143 -14.01 -0.66 2.43
CA CYS A 143 -15.24 -0.34 1.72
C CYS A 143 -15.71 1.11 1.93
N PHE A 144 -15.74 1.61 3.17
CA PHE A 144 -16.17 3.01 3.40
C PHE A 144 -15.19 4.03 2.86
N VAL A 145 -13.87 3.85 3.05
CA VAL A 145 -12.91 4.84 2.56
C VAL A 145 -12.85 4.83 1.04
N MET A 146 -12.88 3.66 0.39
CA MET A 146 -12.95 3.58 -1.07
C MET A 146 -14.28 4.14 -1.60
N GLY A 147 -15.40 3.88 -0.91
CA GLY A 147 -16.71 4.44 -1.24
C GLY A 147 -16.71 5.97 -1.16
N PHE A 148 -16.22 6.52 -0.06
CA PHE A 148 -16.07 7.97 0.12
C PHE A 148 -15.06 8.57 -0.87
N ALA A 149 -13.93 7.92 -1.12
CA ALA A 149 -12.95 8.36 -2.09
C ALA A 149 -13.55 8.45 -3.50
N ASN A 150 -14.27 7.42 -3.93
CA ASN A 150 -14.97 7.42 -5.21
C ASN A 150 -16.03 8.52 -5.24
N LEU A 151 -16.83 8.67 -4.17
CA LEU A 151 -17.81 9.75 -4.08
C LEU A 151 -17.17 11.14 -4.16
N ALA A 152 -16.07 11.39 -3.45
CA ALA A 152 -15.34 12.65 -3.46
C ALA A 152 -14.70 12.94 -4.84
N ASN A 153 -14.21 11.90 -5.52
CA ASN A 153 -13.68 12.00 -6.87
C ASN A 153 -14.80 12.33 -7.87
N PHE A 154 -15.96 11.67 -7.74
CA PHE A 154 -17.13 11.83 -8.60
C PHE A 154 -17.88 13.14 -8.38
N ALA A 155 -17.95 13.61 -7.14
CA ALA A 155 -18.55 14.90 -6.77
C ALA A 155 -17.62 16.10 -7.09
N GLY A 156 -16.43 15.87 -7.64
CA GLY A 156 -15.48 16.92 -8.01
C GLY A 156 -14.73 17.55 -6.81
N LEU A 157 -14.96 17.07 -5.58
CA LEU A 157 -14.30 17.60 -4.37
C LEU A 157 -12.78 17.45 -4.46
N SER A 158 -12.30 16.26 -4.85
CA SER A 158 -10.86 16.00 -5.02
C SER A 158 -10.24 16.92 -6.08
N SER A 159 -11.00 17.22 -7.14
CA SER A 159 -10.55 18.11 -8.21
C SER A 159 -10.52 19.58 -7.77
N ALA A 160 -11.53 20.05 -7.02
CA ALA A 160 -11.57 21.41 -6.48
C ALA A 160 -10.40 21.68 -5.51
N ILE A 161 -10.10 20.71 -4.62
CA ILE A 161 -8.94 20.80 -3.72
C ILE A 161 -7.63 20.78 -4.52
N GLY A 162 -7.52 19.90 -5.53
CA GLY A 162 -6.34 19.84 -6.41
C GLY A 162 -6.10 21.17 -7.15
N LEU A 163 -7.15 21.79 -7.68
CA LEU A 163 -7.10 23.10 -8.33
C LEU A 163 -6.69 24.23 -7.38
N ALA A 164 -7.21 24.21 -6.15
CA ALA A 164 -6.81 25.19 -5.13
C ALA A 164 -5.32 25.04 -4.76
N LEU A 165 -4.83 23.80 -4.67
CA LEU A 165 -3.44 23.49 -4.38
C LEU A 165 -2.51 23.71 -5.58
N ALA A 166 -3.02 23.67 -6.80
CA ALA A 166 -2.25 24.03 -8.00
C ALA A 166 -1.81 25.51 -7.97
N LYS A 167 -2.54 26.38 -7.27
CA LYS A 167 -2.14 27.78 -7.05
C LYS A 167 -0.86 27.91 -6.23
N THR A 168 -0.44 26.87 -5.50
CA THR A 168 0.84 26.81 -4.80
C THR A 168 2.02 26.68 -5.78
N GLY A 169 1.77 26.39 -7.06
CA GLY A 169 2.78 26.39 -8.12
C GLY A 169 3.89 25.36 -7.88
N ASP A 170 5.12 25.74 -8.23
CA ASP A 170 6.32 24.89 -8.17
C ASP A 170 6.71 24.43 -6.76
N LEU A 171 6.08 24.96 -5.71
CA LEU A 171 6.28 24.50 -4.34
C LEU A 171 5.39 23.30 -3.98
N PHE A 172 4.38 22.97 -4.79
CA PHE A 172 3.48 21.85 -4.52
C PHE A 172 4.17 20.47 -4.41
N PRO A 173 5.19 20.12 -5.23
CA PRO A 173 5.94 18.87 -5.07
C PRO A 173 6.57 18.69 -3.68
N LEU A 174 6.88 19.78 -2.96
CA LEU A 174 7.40 19.74 -1.59
C LEU A 174 6.29 19.41 -0.56
N VAL A 175 5.06 19.83 -0.84
CA VAL A 175 3.88 19.62 0.02
C VAL A 175 3.19 18.28 -0.27
N SER A 176 3.37 17.73 -1.49
CA SER A 176 2.73 16.50 -1.94
C SER A 176 2.96 15.30 -0.99
N PRO A 177 4.19 15.00 -0.50
CA PRO A 177 4.40 13.94 0.48
C PRO A 177 3.72 14.18 1.83
N VAL A 178 3.57 15.45 2.26
CA VAL A 178 2.93 15.80 3.53
C VAL A 178 1.44 15.45 3.49
N LEU A 179 0.78 15.67 2.35
CA LEU A 179 -0.62 15.27 2.16
C LEU A 179 -0.79 13.75 2.31
N GLY A 180 0.11 12.98 1.68
CA GLY A 180 0.10 11.52 1.81
C GLY A 180 0.41 11.05 3.23
N TRP A 181 1.28 11.76 3.94
CA TRP A 181 1.60 11.49 5.33
C TRP A 181 0.38 11.69 6.24
N ILE A 182 -0.32 12.82 6.13
CA ILE A 182 -1.53 13.11 6.93
C ILE A 182 -2.61 12.08 6.63
N GLY A 183 -2.83 11.77 5.35
CA GLY A 183 -3.86 10.83 4.96
C GLY A 183 -3.61 9.40 5.44
N VAL A 184 -2.37 8.90 5.41
CA VAL A 184 -2.05 7.58 6.00
C VAL A 184 -2.06 7.60 7.52
N PHE A 185 -1.70 8.71 8.16
CA PHE A 185 -1.80 8.83 9.61
C PHE A 185 -3.26 8.65 10.08
N ILE A 186 -4.23 9.28 9.38
CA ILE A 186 -5.66 9.18 9.68
C ILE A 186 -6.24 7.82 9.25
N THR A 187 -5.93 7.37 8.03
CA THR A 187 -6.56 6.16 7.46
C THR A 187 -5.89 4.84 7.86
N GLY A 188 -4.64 4.88 8.32
CA GLY A 188 -3.80 3.70 8.61
C GLY A 188 -3.37 2.86 7.41
N SER A 189 -3.81 3.23 6.20
CA SER A 189 -3.62 2.44 4.98
C SER A 189 -3.17 3.28 3.81
N VAL A 190 -2.03 2.92 3.23
CA VAL A 190 -1.49 3.56 2.02
C VAL A 190 -2.45 3.39 0.83
N VAL A 191 -3.13 2.25 0.73
CA VAL A 191 -4.12 2.00 -0.33
C VAL A 191 -5.30 2.96 -0.19
N SER A 192 -5.84 3.09 1.02
CA SER A 192 -6.97 3.97 1.30
C SER A 192 -6.60 5.45 1.10
N ASN A 193 -5.40 5.86 1.54
CA ASN A 193 -4.85 7.18 1.28
C ASN A 193 -4.71 7.49 -0.22
N ASN A 194 -4.21 6.54 -1.01
CA ASN A 194 -4.05 6.73 -2.45
C ASN A 194 -5.39 6.79 -3.18
N ALA A 195 -6.42 6.10 -2.69
CA ALA A 195 -7.77 6.26 -3.24
C ALA A 195 -8.34 7.66 -2.98
N LEU A 196 -8.13 8.18 -1.77
CA LEU A 196 -8.61 9.50 -1.36
C LEU A 196 -7.86 10.64 -2.04
N PHE A 197 -6.53 10.62 -1.96
CA PHE A 197 -5.68 11.73 -2.36
C PHE A 197 -4.88 11.46 -3.63
N GLY A 198 -4.94 10.27 -4.24
CA GLY A 198 -4.24 10.02 -5.50
C GLY A 198 -4.80 10.84 -6.67
N ASN A 199 -6.14 10.97 -6.75
CA ASN A 199 -6.77 11.74 -7.81
C ASN A 199 -6.44 13.24 -7.73
N LEU A 200 -6.47 13.83 -6.53
CA LEU A 200 -6.10 15.25 -6.40
C LEU A 200 -4.64 15.47 -6.82
N GLN A 201 -3.72 14.56 -6.50
CA GLN A 201 -2.31 14.69 -6.87
C GLN A 201 -2.15 14.63 -8.39
N ALA A 202 -2.92 13.76 -9.06
CA ALA A 202 -2.97 13.69 -10.52
C ALA A 202 -3.52 14.98 -11.14
N VAL A 203 -4.61 15.52 -10.59
CA VAL A 203 -5.21 16.78 -11.06
C VAL A 203 -4.24 17.95 -10.86
N THR A 204 -3.65 18.08 -9.67
CA THR A 204 -2.67 19.14 -9.39
C THR A 204 -1.46 19.03 -10.32
N ALA A 205 -0.92 17.83 -10.55
CA ALA A 205 0.18 17.61 -11.49
C ALA A 205 -0.13 18.16 -12.88
N SER A 206 -1.33 17.85 -13.39
CA SER A 206 -1.77 18.32 -14.71
C SER A 206 -1.88 19.84 -14.80
N GLN A 207 -2.16 20.54 -13.69
CA GLN A 207 -2.28 22.00 -13.69
C GLN A 207 -0.95 22.72 -13.53
N ILE A 208 -0.01 22.15 -12.77
CA ILE A 208 1.33 22.72 -12.58
C ILE A 208 2.31 22.30 -13.68
N GLY A 209 1.88 21.45 -14.63
CA GLY A 209 2.73 20.92 -15.70
C GLY A 209 3.74 19.85 -15.26
N SER A 210 3.58 19.29 -14.06
CA SER A 210 4.47 18.24 -13.53
C SER A 210 3.96 16.85 -13.88
N GLN A 211 4.81 15.82 -13.75
CA GLN A 211 4.44 14.44 -14.03
C GLN A 211 3.53 13.87 -12.92
N ALA A 212 2.31 13.48 -13.28
CA ALA A 212 1.34 12.88 -12.36
C ALA A 212 1.90 11.65 -11.61
N GLY A 213 2.71 10.84 -12.28
CA GLY A 213 3.38 9.68 -11.66
C GLY A 213 4.31 10.08 -10.50
N LEU A 214 5.00 11.22 -10.60
CA LEU A 214 5.89 11.71 -9.56
C LEU A 214 5.09 12.12 -8.31
N LEU A 215 4.02 12.90 -8.46
CA LEU A 215 3.21 13.37 -7.32
C LEU A 215 2.40 12.26 -6.67
N ILE A 216 1.89 11.30 -7.45
CA ILE A 216 1.23 10.10 -6.90
C ILE A 216 2.25 9.22 -6.16
N GLY A 217 3.46 9.09 -6.70
CA GLY A 217 4.57 8.39 -6.05
C GLY A 217 5.02 9.07 -4.76
N ALA A 218 5.08 10.40 -4.76
CA ALA A 218 5.38 11.23 -3.60
C ALA A 218 4.33 11.06 -2.49
N ASN A 219 3.04 11.09 -2.85
CA ASN A 219 1.92 10.82 -1.94
C ASN A 219 2.04 9.42 -1.29
N THR A 220 2.39 8.42 -2.09
CA THR A 220 2.57 7.04 -1.60
C THR A 220 3.75 6.96 -0.64
N THR A 221 4.90 7.55 -1.02
CA THR A 221 6.14 7.53 -0.22
C THR A 221 5.96 8.28 1.10
N GLY A 222 5.35 9.47 1.07
CA GLY A 222 5.01 10.22 2.30
C GLY A 222 4.06 9.44 3.20
N GLY A 223 3.08 8.74 2.60
CA GLY A 223 2.19 7.84 3.32
C GLY A 223 2.91 6.67 4.00
N VAL A 224 3.93 6.08 3.37
CA VAL A 224 4.76 5.04 4.00
C VAL A 224 5.47 5.59 5.24
N MET A 225 5.95 6.83 5.21
CA MET A 225 6.58 7.45 6.38
C MET A 225 5.61 7.67 7.54
N ALA A 226 4.33 7.95 7.26
CA ALA A 226 3.29 8.04 8.29
C ALA A 226 2.89 6.67 8.87
N LYS A 227 3.15 5.57 8.16
CA LYS A 227 2.81 4.23 8.65
C LYS A 227 3.53 3.90 9.98
N LEU A 228 4.71 4.48 10.20
CA LEU A 228 5.48 4.39 11.45
C LEU A 228 4.73 4.93 12.69
N ILE A 229 3.79 5.85 12.46
CA ILE A 229 3.05 6.54 13.54
C ILE A 229 1.55 6.26 13.49
N SER A 230 1.10 5.43 12.54
CA SER A 230 -0.30 5.06 12.43
C SER A 230 -0.73 4.27 13.67
N PRO A 231 -1.86 4.62 14.32
CA PRO A 231 -2.37 3.89 15.49
C PRO A 231 -2.48 2.38 15.25
N GLN A 232 -2.93 1.98 14.05
CA GLN A 232 -3.05 0.57 13.67
C GLN A 232 -1.70 -0.15 13.64
N SER A 233 -0.66 0.48 13.08
CA SER A 233 0.67 -0.15 12.97
C SER A 233 1.38 -0.20 14.32
N ILE A 234 1.16 0.80 15.16
CA ILE A 234 1.67 0.84 16.54
C ILE A 234 1.02 -0.26 17.38
N ALA A 235 -0.30 -0.42 17.31
CA ALA A 235 -1.02 -1.46 18.06
C ALA A 235 -0.56 -2.88 17.66
N ILE A 236 -0.31 -3.12 16.37
CA ILE A 236 0.23 -4.40 15.90
C ILE A 236 1.66 -4.62 16.41
N ALA A 237 2.49 -3.58 16.38
CA ALA A 237 3.88 -3.66 16.84
C ALA A 237 3.97 -3.91 18.35
N THR A 238 3.16 -3.22 19.17
CA THR A 238 3.14 -3.44 20.62
C THR A 238 2.60 -4.82 20.97
N ALA A 239 1.56 -5.30 20.28
CA ALA A 239 1.04 -6.65 20.46
C ALA A 239 2.07 -7.72 20.11
N ALA A 240 2.84 -7.53 19.03
CA ALA A 240 3.86 -8.48 18.59
C ALA A 240 5.06 -8.59 19.56
N VAL A 241 5.39 -7.50 20.26
CA VAL A 241 6.50 -7.47 21.24
C VAL A 241 6.03 -7.82 22.66
N GLY A 242 4.71 -8.01 22.86
CA GLY A 242 4.13 -8.30 24.19
C GLY A 242 4.03 -7.07 25.09
N GLU A 243 4.16 -5.86 24.53
CA GLU A 243 4.17 -4.58 25.24
C GLU A 243 2.83 -3.83 25.07
N THR A 244 1.73 -4.57 25.15
CA THR A 244 0.37 -4.03 25.02
C THR A 244 0.11 -2.98 26.10
N GLY A 245 -0.32 -1.78 25.69
CA GLY A 245 -0.52 -0.63 26.59
C GLY A 245 0.61 0.40 26.58
N LYS A 246 1.78 0.09 26.01
CA LYS A 246 2.90 1.04 25.82
C LYS A 246 2.87 1.76 24.45
N GLU A 247 1.71 1.82 23.80
CA GLU A 247 1.53 2.42 22.47
C GLU A 247 1.98 3.89 22.41
N SER A 248 1.71 4.66 23.47
CA SER A 248 2.12 6.07 23.56
C SER A 248 3.63 6.23 23.61
N GLU A 249 4.34 5.31 24.28
CA GLU A 249 5.80 5.36 24.34
C GLU A 249 6.42 5.03 22.98
N LEU A 250 5.88 4.02 22.30
CA LEU A 250 6.29 3.68 20.95
C LEU A 250 6.03 4.84 19.98
N PHE A 251 4.83 5.43 20.02
CA PHE A 251 4.46 6.60 19.20
C PHE A 251 5.44 7.76 19.40
N LYS A 252 5.75 8.12 20.65
CA LYS A 252 6.69 9.22 20.96
C LYS A 252 8.08 8.96 20.38
N LYS A 253 8.55 7.71 20.41
CA LYS A 253 9.85 7.33 19.81
C LYS A 253 9.79 7.35 18.28
N THR A 254 8.72 6.85 17.66
CA THR A 254 8.61 6.73 16.20
C THR A 254 8.28 8.04 15.50
N VAL A 255 7.59 8.98 16.16
CA VAL A 255 7.24 10.30 15.61
C VAL A 255 8.44 11.05 15.07
N LYS A 256 9.55 11.06 15.83
CA LYS A 256 10.78 11.75 15.42
C LYS A 256 11.32 11.20 14.09
N TYR A 257 11.37 9.89 13.95
CA TYR A 257 11.83 9.24 12.73
C TYR A 257 10.88 9.51 11.56
N SER A 258 9.57 9.47 11.80
CA SER A 258 8.56 9.75 10.78
C SER A 258 8.70 11.17 10.20
N PHE A 259 8.89 12.19 11.03
CA PHE A 259 9.10 13.57 10.57
C PHE A 259 10.43 13.76 9.84
N ILE A 260 11.52 13.14 10.30
CA ILE A 260 12.83 13.23 9.63
C ILE A 260 12.74 12.61 8.23
N LEU A 261 12.16 11.41 8.13
CA LEU A 261 12.01 10.72 6.85
C LEU A 261 11.05 11.47 5.93
N LEU A 262 9.98 12.05 6.46
CA LEU A 262 9.09 12.92 5.69
C LEU A 262 9.85 14.11 5.09
N GLY A 263 10.68 14.80 5.90
CA GLY A 263 11.50 15.92 5.42
C GLY A 263 12.43 15.51 4.28
N ILE A 264 13.09 14.35 4.38
CA ILE A 264 13.93 13.79 3.31
C ILE A 264 13.11 13.54 2.05
N VAL A 265 11.93 12.94 2.16
CA VAL A 265 11.06 12.66 1.01
C VAL A 265 10.55 13.95 0.36
N CYS A 266 10.22 14.98 1.15
CA CYS A 266 9.83 16.30 0.62
C CYS A 266 10.95 16.94 -0.19
N ILE A 267 12.18 16.95 0.33
CA ILE A 267 13.35 17.50 -0.38
C ILE A 267 13.63 16.68 -1.63
N TRP A 268 13.61 15.35 -1.53
CA TRP A 268 13.87 14.46 -2.65
C TRP A 268 12.83 14.61 -3.77
N THR A 269 11.55 14.71 -3.41
CA THR A 269 10.47 14.94 -4.38
C THR A 269 10.62 16.29 -5.06
N PHE A 270 10.99 17.33 -4.31
CA PHE A 270 11.25 18.65 -4.89
C PHE A 270 12.41 18.62 -5.87
N ILE A 271 13.52 17.95 -5.53
CA ILE A 271 14.66 17.77 -6.45
C ILE A 271 14.23 17.05 -7.72
N LEU A 272 13.50 15.94 -7.60
CA LEU A 272 13.00 15.18 -8.75
C LEU A 272 12.05 16.00 -9.63
N ALA A 273 11.24 16.87 -9.03
CA ALA A 273 10.33 17.73 -9.77
C ALA A 273 11.04 18.83 -10.57
N GLN A 274 12.30 19.15 -10.28
CA GLN A 274 13.10 20.08 -11.09
C GLN A 274 13.68 19.42 -12.36
N PHE A 275 13.74 18.09 -12.40
CA PHE A 275 14.29 17.33 -13.53
C PHE A 275 13.24 16.86 -14.54
N VAL A 276 11.96 17.17 -14.31
CA VAL A 276 10.81 16.68 -15.09
C VAL A 276 9.90 17.83 -15.43
#